data_AF-A0A970QPQ7-F1
#
_entry.id   AF-A0A970QPQ7-F1
#
_cell.length_a   1.000
_cell.length_b   1.000
_cell.length_c   1.000
_cell.angle_alpha   90.00
_cell.angle_beta   90.00
_cell.angle_gamma   90.00
#
_symmetry.space_group_name_H-M   'P 1'
#
loop_
_entity.id
_entity.type
_entity.pdbx_description
1 polymer ?
#
loop_
_entity_poly.entity_id
_entity_poly.type
_entity_poly.pdbx_seq_one_letter_code
_entity_poly.pdbx_strand_id
1 'polypeptide(L)'
;MMILLISCFGQSKEKAFIAKYELEDFSQFKGVNIFKRGGDKNDQILVMDASYFVNDTSKIGCYVITLDRKNYQVIKAKWTLTEYYVDADTIKLQQLAQAFMKYEIPRLDVDEQGNVFIYLKDVETLALVRFVNESELMKRSKETKWIKVKDNWYKPK
;
A
#
# COMPACT_ATOMS: atom_id res chain seq x y z
N MET A 1 -31.52 3.40 -31.35
CA MET A 1 -30.81 3.10 -30.08
C MET A 1 -29.36 3.46 -30.28
N MET A 2 -28.97 4.66 -29.83
CA MET A 2 -27.64 5.22 -30.04
C MET A 2 -26.71 4.63 -28.98
N ILE A 3 -25.91 3.63 -29.36
CA ILE A 3 -24.85 3.11 -28.50
C ILE A 3 -23.77 4.19 -28.49
N LEU A 4 -23.75 4.99 -27.42
CA LEU A 4 -22.68 5.91 -27.09
C LEU A 4 -21.41 5.10 -26.80
N LEU A 5 -20.67 4.78 -27.87
CA LEU A 5 -19.27 4.43 -27.83
C LEU A 5 -18.51 5.69 -27.42
N ILE A 6 -18.56 6.03 -26.12
CA ILE A 6 -17.58 6.95 -25.54
C ILE A 6 -16.27 6.20 -25.60
N SER A 7 -15.49 6.56 -26.61
CA SER A 7 -14.07 6.30 -26.69
C SER A 7 -13.42 6.59 -25.34
N CYS A 8 -13.06 5.55 -24.59
CA CYS A 8 -12.20 5.64 -23.41
C CYS A 8 -10.79 6.02 -23.87
N PHE A 9 -10.62 7.27 -24.30
CA PHE A 9 -9.33 7.90 -24.52
C PHE A 9 -8.59 7.96 -23.18
N GLY A 10 -7.54 7.14 -23.04
CA GLY A 10 -6.37 7.46 -22.22
C GLY A 10 -6.61 7.74 -20.73
N GLN A 11 -7.35 6.90 -20.02
CA GLN A 11 -7.36 7.00 -18.56
C GLN A 11 -5.97 6.65 -18.03
N SER A 12 -5.30 7.61 -17.38
CA SER A 12 -4.01 7.36 -16.73
C SER A 12 -4.18 6.29 -15.63
N LYS A 13 -3.11 5.55 -15.31
CA LYS A 13 -3.18 4.48 -14.28
C LYS A 13 -3.70 5.01 -12.94
N GLU A 14 -3.40 6.26 -12.61
CA GLU A 14 -3.88 6.96 -11.42
C GLU A 14 -5.40 7.10 -11.43
N LYS A 15 -5.96 7.62 -12.53
CA LYS A 15 -7.41 7.80 -12.64
C LYS A 15 -8.15 6.46 -12.62
N ALA A 16 -7.56 5.40 -13.19
CA ALA A 16 -8.14 4.06 -13.17
C ALA A 16 -8.11 3.46 -11.75
N PHE A 17 -7.01 3.62 -11.02
CA PHE A 17 -6.91 3.19 -9.62
C PHE A 17 -7.94 3.91 -8.73
N ILE A 18 -8.02 5.24 -8.84
CA ILE A 18 -8.98 6.03 -8.06
C ILE A 18 -10.41 5.59 -8.37
N ALA A 19 -10.78 5.39 -9.64
CA ALA A 19 -12.13 4.95 -10.00
C ALA A 19 -12.48 3.56 -9.42
N LYS A 20 -11.50 2.65 -9.32
CA LYS A 20 -11.71 1.30 -8.78
C LYS A 20 -11.83 1.29 -7.24
N TYR A 21 -11.09 2.16 -6.55
CA TYR A 21 -10.95 2.16 -5.09
C TYR A 21 -11.38 3.47 -4.42
N GLU A 22 -12.27 4.23 -5.04
CA GLU A 22 -12.71 5.54 -4.56
C GLU A 22 -13.28 5.49 -3.14
N LEU A 23 -14.09 4.47 -2.88
CA LEU A 23 -14.78 4.23 -1.62
C LEU A 23 -14.02 3.26 -0.70
N GLU A 24 -12.81 2.85 -1.07
CA GLU A 24 -12.04 1.91 -0.27
C GLU A 24 -11.61 2.54 1.06
N ASP A 25 -11.87 1.81 2.14
CA ASP A 25 -11.34 2.11 3.46
C ASP A 25 -10.01 1.39 3.69
N PHE A 26 -8.94 2.18 3.68
CA PHE A 26 -7.57 1.72 3.93
C PHE A 26 -7.20 1.72 5.42
N SER A 27 -8.13 2.02 6.33
CA SER A 27 -7.88 2.12 7.78
C SER A 27 -7.23 0.88 8.39
N GLN A 28 -7.52 -0.31 7.84
CA GLN A 28 -6.91 -1.56 8.28
C GLN A 28 -5.37 -1.60 8.11
N PHE A 29 -4.82 -0.77 7.21
CA PHE A 29 -3.39 -0.66 6.93
C PHE A 29 -2.72 0.48 7.69
N LYS A 30 -3.41 1.19 8.58
CA LYS A 30 -2.83 2.32 9.31
C LYS A 30 -1.54 1.93 10.04
N GLY A 31 -0.46 2.69 9.82
CA GLY A 31 0.88 2.39 10.32
C GLY A 31 1.58 1.23 9.61
N VAL A 32 1.12 0.84 8.41
CA VAL A 32 1.68 -0.26 7.62
C VAL A 32 2.22 0.25 6.31
N ASN A 33 3.46 -0.12 6.03
CA ASN A 33 4.08 0.00 4.72
C ASN A 33 4.34 -1.42 4.19
N ILE A 34 3.67 -1.79 3.11
CA ILE A 34 3.77 -3.11 2.49
C ILE A 34 4.13 -2.98 1.01
N PHE A 35 5.10 -3.77 0.56
CA PHE A 35 5.50 -3.78 -0.84
C PHE A 35 5.89 -5.16 -1.36
N LYS A 36 5.70 -5.33 -2.66
CA LYS A 36 6.15 -6.50 -3.42
C LYS A 36 7.66 -6.43 -3.60
N ARG A 37 8.39 -7.36 -2.99
CA ARG A 37 9.85 -7.45 -3.11
C ARG A 37 10.29 -8.23 -4.36
N GLY A 38 9.48 -9.19 -4.77
CA GLY A 38 9.77 -10.11 -5.87
C GLY A 38 9.08 -11.45 -5.68
N GLY A 39 9.67 -12.52 -6.19
CA GLY A 39 9.15 -13.88 -6.12
C GLY A 39 9.45 -14.62 -7.41
N ASP A 40 9.14 -15.90 -7.46
CA ASP A 40 9.28 -16.76 -8.64
C ASP A 40 7.95 -16.89 -9.38
N LYS A 41 7.79 -17.91 -10.23
CA LYS A 41 6.54 -18.16 -10.99
C LYS A 41 5.38 -18.64 -10.13
N ASN A 42 5.64 -19.17 -8.94
CA ASN A 42 4.68 -19.78 -8.03
C ASN A 42 4.45 -18.91 -6.79
N ASP A 43 5.43 -18.12 -6.37
CA ASP A 43 5.37 -17.34 -5.13
C ASP A 43 5.49 -15.83 -5.32
N GLN A 44 4.92 -15.08 -4.38
CA GLN A 44 5.07 -13.63 -4.25
C GLN A 44 5.60 -13.32 -2.87
N ILE A 45 6.75 -12.65 -2.81
CA ILE A 45 7.37 -12.19 -1.58
C ILE A 45 6.94 -10.75 -1.32
N LEU A 46 6.42 -10.52 -0.12
CA LEU A 46 6.05 -9.23 0.42
C LEU A 46 6.98 -8.90 1.58
N VAL A 47 7.33 -7.62 1.69
CA VAL A 47 8.00 -7.06 2.86
C VAL A 47 7.04 -6.05 3.47
N MET A 48 6.85 -6.15 4.78
CA MET A 48 5.99 -5.29 5.55
C MET A 48 6.78 -4.66 6.70
N ASP A 49 6.80 -3.34 6.74
CA ASP A 49 7.06 -2.60 7.97
C ASP A 49 5.70 -2.37 8.64
N ALA A 50 5.56 -2.93 9.83
CA ALA A 50 4.36 -2.88 10.65
C ALA A 50 4.76 -2.58 12.10
N SER A 51 5.69 -1.65 12.28
CA SER A 51 6.20 -1.23 13.60
C SER A 51 5.07 -0.84 14.57
N TYR A 52 3.94 -0.34 14.05
CA TYR A 52 2.74 -0.03 14.84
C TYR A 52 2.07 -1.25 15.52
N PHE A 53 2.29 -2.46 15.01
CA PHE A 53 1.74 -3.72 15.53
C PHE A 53 2.71 -4.48 16.44
N VAL A 54 3.86 -3.88 16.75
CA VAL A 54 4.89 -4.46 17.61
C VAL A 54 4.85 -3.76 18.97
N ASN A 55 4.68 -4.55 20.04
CA ASN A 55 4.61 -4.02 21.41
C ASN A 55 5.92 -3.35 21.86
N ASP A 56 7.05 -3.84 21.34
CA ASP A 56 8.40 -3.34 21.66
C ASP A 56 9.08 -2.81 20.40
N THR A 57 8.92 -1.52 20.14
CA THR A 57 9.48 -0.82 18.98
C THR A 57 11.00 -0.66 19.06
N SER A 58 11.67 -1.09 20.13
CA SER A 58 13.14 -1.16 20.17
C SER A 58 13.70 -2.33 19.34
N LYS A 59 12.83 -3.28 18.95
CA LYS A 59 13.15 -4.49 18.17
C LYS A 59 12.65 -4.34 16.73
N ILE A 60 13.18 -3.34 16.02
CA ILE A 60 12.75 -2.99 14.66
C ILE A 60 13.30 -4.01 13.68
N GLY A 61 12.41 -4.83 13.12
CA GLY A 61 12.68 -5.71 11.99
C GLY A 61 11.57 -5.58 10.95
N CYS A 62 11.72 -6.23 9.80
CA CYS A 62 10.64 -6.31 8.81
C CYS A 62 9.94 -7.67 8.90
N TYR A 63 8.64 -7.68 8.67
CA TYR A 63 7.89 -8.92 8.50
C TYR A 63 7.89 -9.31 7.02
N VAL A 64 8.49 -10.45 6.69
CA VAL A 64 8.57 -10.99 5.33
C VAL A 64 7.60 -12.14 5.19
N ILE A 65 6.73 -12.06 4.19
CA ILE A 65 5.71 -13.07 3.91
C ILE A 65 5.87 -13.54 2.47
N THR A 66 5.87 -14.85 2.27
CA THR A 66 5.80 -15.50 0.98
C THR A 66 4.39 -16.07 0.82
N LEU A 67 3.71 -15.64 -0.23
CA LEU A 67 2.35 -16.07 -0.60
C LEU A 67 2.40 -16.93 -1.87
N ASP A 68 1.51 -17.91 -1.98
CA ASP A 68 1.21 -18.56 -3.26
C ASP A 68 0.60 -17.54 -4.23
N ARG A 69 1.07 -17.49 -5.48
CA ARG A 69 0.59 -16.49 -6.45
C ARG A 69 -0.84 -16.67 -6.91
N LYS A 70 -1.37 -17.90 -6.88
CA LYS A 70 -2.69 -18.23 -7.44
C LYS A 70 -3.80 -17.96 -6.45
N ASN A 71 -3.59 -18.33 -5.19
CA ASN A 71 -4.62 -18.25 -4.16
C ASN A 71 -4.26 -17.34 -2.97
N TYR A 72 -3.06 -16.74 -2.97
CA TYR A 72 -2.54 -15.87 -1.91
C TYR A 72 -2.53 -16.54 -0.52
N GLN A 73 -2.49 -17.86 -0.44
CA GLN A 73 -2.27 -18.55 0.83
C GLN A 73 -0.84 -18.31 1.30
N VAL A 74 -0.67 -18.18 2.61
CA VAL A 74 0.65 -18.00 3.22
C VAL A 74 1.43 -19.30 3.13
N ILE A 75 2.57 -19.28 2.43
CA ILE A 75 3.51 -20.40 2.36
C ILE A 75 4.48 -20.32 3.54
N LYS A 76 5.01 -19.12 3.80
CA LYS A 76 5.99 -18.87 4.85
C LYS A 76 5.91 -17.42 5.30
N ALA A 77 6.11 -17.18 6.58
CA ALA A 77 6.27 -15.82 7.09
C ALA A 77 7.29 -15.81 8.24
N LYS A 78 8.06 -14.73 8.33
CA LYS A 78 9.06 -14.54 9.39
C LYS A 78 9.39 -13.07 9.59
N TRP A 79 9.78 -12.73 10.82
CA TRP A 79 10.54 -11.51 11.06
C TRP A 79 11.97 -11.65 10.54
N THR A 80 12.55 -10.56 10.05
CA THR A 80 13.93 -10.47 9.58
C THR A 80 14.53 -9.14 9.99
N LEU A 81 15.86 -9.01 9.88
CA LEU A 81 16.60 -7.79 10.28
C LEU A 81 16.45 -7.45 11.77
N THR A 82 16.18 -8.46 12.59
CA THR A 82 16.14 -8.39 14.04
C THR A 82 16.75 -9.67 14.60
N GLU A 83 17.54 -9.54 15.66
CA GLU A 83 18.13 -10.68 16.38
C GLU A 83 17.24 -11.14 17.54
N TYR A 84 16.15 -10.39 17.81
CA TYR A 84 15.27 -10.62 18.94
C TYR A 84 13.95 -11.25 18.52
N TYR A 85 13.35 -11.98 19.45
CA TYR A 85 11.94 -12.36 19.33
C TYR A 85 11.06 -11.11 19.27
N VAL A 86 10.19 -11.06 18.27
CA VAL A 86 9.21 -9.98 18.09
C VAL A 86 7.84 -10.48 18.52
N ASP A 87 7.31 -9.88 19.57
CA ASP A 87 5.94 -10.13 20.02
C ASP A 87 4.97 -9.29 19.19
N ALA A 88 4.24 -9.94 18.28
CA ALA A 88 3.31 -9.31 17.35
C ALA A 88 2.21 -10.26 16.90
N ASP A 89 1.05 -9.71 16.52
CA ASP A 89 -0.07 -10.47 15.94
C ASP A 89 0.23 -10.87 14.49
N THR A 90 0.98 -11.96 14.33
CA THR A 90 1.36 -12.47 13.01
C THR A 90 0.17 -12.92 12.15
N ILE A 91 -0.96 -13.28 12.75
CA ILE A 91 -2.18 -13.64 12.01
C ILE A 91 -2.74 -12.39 11.33
N LYS A 92 -2.83 -11.27 12.07
CA LYS A 92 -3.27 -10.00 11.50
C LYS A 92 -2.35 -9.54 10.37
N LEU A 93 -1.03 -9.63 10.54
CA LEU A 93 -0.07 -9.26 9.49
C LEU A 93 -0.23 -10.11 8.22
N GLN A 94 -0.47 -11.40 8.37
CA GLN A 94 -0.76 -12.30 7.24
C GLN A 94 -2.06 -11.92 6.52
N GLN A 95 -3.12 -11.59 7.27
CA GLN A 95 -4.39 -11.14 6.67
C GLN A 95 -4.22 -9.82 5.90
N LEU A 96 -3.44 -8.88 6.42
CA LEU A 96 -3.13 -7.62 5.74
C LEU A 96 -2.38 -7.87 4.42
N ALA A 97 -1.42 -8.79 4.42
CA ALA A 97 -0.70 -9.17 3.21
C ALA A 97 -1.62 -9.77 2.15
N GLN A 98 -2.57 -10.62 2.54
CA GLN A 98 -3.57 -11.19 1.63
C GLN A 98 -4.54 -10.12 1.11
N ALA A 99 -4.97 -9.20 1.97
CA ALA A 99 -5.81 -8.07 1.57
C ALA A 99 -5.07 -7.16 0.56
N PHE A 100 -3.80 -6.86 0.82
CA PHE A 100 -2.97 -6.03 -0.05
C PHE A 100 -2.88 -6.57 -1.48
N MET A 101 -2.79 -7.88 -1.64
CA MET A 101 -2.67 -8.50 -2.97
C MET A 101 -3.84 -8.16 -3.90
N LYS A 102 -5.03 -7.87 -3.36
CA LYS A 102 -6.23 -7.49 -4.13
C LYS A 102 -6.07 -6.16 -4.87
N TYR A 103 -5.20 -5.26 -4.39
CA TYR A 103 -5.02 -3.95 -5.00
C TYR A 103 -4.21 -3.99 -6.29
N GLU A 104 -3.47 -5.08 -6.55
CA GLU A 104 -2.65 -5.28 -7.76
C GLU A 104 -1.56 -4.21 -7.97
N ILE A 105 -1.14 -3.54 -6.89
CA ILE A 105 -0.11 -2.49 -6.89
C ILE A 105 1.24 -2.99 -6.36
N PRO A 106 2.37 -2.33 -6.72
CA PRO A 106 3.68 -2.59 -6.15
C PRO A 106 3.80 -2.33 -4.65
N ARG A 107 3.23 -1.23 -4.15
CA ARG A 107 3.38 -0.79 -2.76
C ARG A 107 2.19 0.05 -2.30
N LEU A 108 1.82 -0.17 -1.05
CA LEU A 108 0.85 0.59 -0.26
C LEU A 108 1.54 1.02 1.03
N ASP A 109 1.40 2.28 1.38
CA ASP A 109 1.80 2.80 2.68
C ASP A 109 0.65 3.63 3.24
N VAL A 110 0.26 3.36 4.48
CA VAL A 110 -0.73 4.18 5.19
C VAL A 110 -0.09 4.63 6.48
N ASP A 111 0.15 5.93 6.60
CA ASP A 111 0.83 6.46 7.78
C ASP A 111 -0.07 6.46 9.03
N GLU A 112 0.49 6.81 10.18
CA GLU A 112 -0.22 6.88 11.45
C GLU A 112 -1.31 7.96 11.50
N GLN A 113 -1.29 8.90 10.56
CA GLN A 113 -2.35 9.91 10.41
C GLN A 113 -3.47 9.41 9.49
N GLY A 114 -3.26 8.30 8.78
CA GLY A 114 -4.21 7.70 7.85
C GLY A 114 -4.10 8.25 6.43
N ASN A 115 -3.02 8.98 6.09
CA ASN A 115 -2.75 9.34 4.71
C ASN A 115 -2.34 8.08 3.93
N VAL A 116 -2.87 7.92 2.72
CA VAL A 116 -2.66 6.72 1.90
C VAL A 116 -1.72 7.04 0.75
N PHE A 117 -0.62 6.31 0.63
CA PHE A 117 0.40 6.45 -0.39
C PHE A 117 0.38 5.23 -1.30
N ILE A 118 0.15 5.45 -2.59
CA ILE A 118 0.01 4.41 -3.60
C ILE A 118 1.11 4.55 -4.64
N TYR A 119 1.77 3.43 -4.89
CA TYR A 119 2.77 3.30 -5.93
C TYR A 119 2.20 2.41 -7.03
N LEU A 120 2.20 2.87 -8.29
CA LEU A 120 1.52 2.17 -9.39
C LEU A 120 2.47 1.52 -10.41
N LYS A 121 3.76 1.87 -10.39
CA LYS A 121 4.75 1.41 -11.38
C LYS A 121 5.83 0.55 -10.75
N ASP A 122 6.46 1.04 -9.70
CA ASP A 122 7.55 0.41 -8.96
C ASP A 122 7.46 0.85 -7.48
N VAL A 123 8.33 0.30 -6.62
CA VAL A 123 8.25 0.53 -5.16
C VAL A 123 8.85 1.87 -4.71
N GLU A 124 9.50 2.60 -5.61
CA GLU A 124 10.28 3.82 -5.32
C GLU A 124 9.55 5.09 -5.77
N THR A 125 8.76 4.99 -6.85
CA THR A 125 8.10 6.13 -7.47
C THR A 125 6.65 6.27 -6.99
N LEU A 126 6.44 7.17 -6.03
CA LEU A 126 5.11 7.51 -5.51
C LEU A 126 4.22 8.07 -6.62
N ALA A 127 3.05 7.46 -6.82
CA ALA A 127 2.13 7.85 -7.88
C ALA A 127 0.95 8.68 -7.37
N LEU A 128 0.40 8.31 -6.22
CA LEU A 128 -0.81 8.91 -5.65
C LEU A 128 -0.72 9.02 -4.13
N VAL A 129 -1.30 10.09 -3.59
CA VAL A 129 -1.52 10.27 -2.16
C VAL A 129 -2.97 10.68 -1.90
N ARG A 130 -3.65 9.99 -0.98
CA ARG A 130 -4.91 10.44 -0.40
C ARG A 130 -4.62 11.06 0.96
N PHE A 131 -4.74 12.38 1.07
CA PHE A 131 -4.60 13.05 2.37
C PHE A 131 -5.88 12.90 3.19
N VAL A 132 -5.74 12.72 4.50
CA VAL A 132 -6.91 12.63 5.40
C VAL A 132 -7.58 13.99 5.56
N ASN A 133 -6.83 15.09 5.47
CA ASN A 133 -7.34 16.47 5.54
C ASN A 133 -6.34 17.49 4.94
N GLU A 134 -6.76 18.76 4.89
CA GLU A 134 -5.94 19.86 4.36
C GLU A 134 -4.69 20.16 5.21
N SER A 135 -4.75 19.95 6.53
CA SER A 135 -3.58 20.15 7.40
C SER A 135 -2.44 19.21 7.04
N GLU A 136 -2.74 17.93 6.78
CA GLU A 136 -1.76 16.94 6.35
C GLU A 136 -1.18 17.25 4.96
N LEU A 137 -2.03 17.69 4.02
CA LEU A 137 -1.58 18.20 2.71
C LEU A 137 -0.59 19.37 2.89
N MET A 138 -0.92 20.35 3.75
CA MET A 138 -0.08 21.53 3.97
C MET A 138 1.27 21.18 4.61
N LYS A 139 1.32 20.22 5.53
CA LYS A 139 2.58 19.72 6.12
C LYS A 139 3.52 19.18 5.04
N ARG A 140 3.01 18.32 4.15
CA ARG A 140 3.81 17.67 3.08
C ARG A 140 4.09 18.59 1.89
N SER A 141 3.31 19.67 1.72
CA SER A 141 3.53 20.67 0.66
C SER A 141 4.81 21.49 0.84
N LYS A 142 5.47 21.40 2.01
CA LYS A 142 6.79 22.02 2.25
C LYS A 142 7.90 21.40 1.43
N GLU A 143 7.79 20.12 1.09
CA GLU A 143 8.85 19.33 0.45
C GLU A 143 8.48 18.90 -0.97
N THR A 144 7.19 18.79 -1.28
CA THR A 144 6.69 18.30 -2.57
C THR A 144 5.56 19.18 -3.06
N LYS A 145 5.56 19.49 -4.35
CA LYS A 145 4.41 20.14 -5.00
C LYS A 145 3.39 19.09 -5.40
N TRP A 146 2.12 19.34 -5.08
CA TRP A 146 1.03 18.41 -5.32
C TRP A 146 0.10 18.91 -6.42
N ILE A 147 -0.32 18.01 -7.30
CA ILE A 147 -1.36 18.25 -8.30
C ILE A 147 -2.60 17.49 -7.86
N LYS A 148 -3.71 18.21 -7.65
CA LYS A 148 -5.00 17.60 -7.32
C LYS A 148 -5.48 16.76 -8.51
N VAL A 149 -5.85 15.50 -8.24
CA VAL A 149 -6.38 14.57 -9.24
C VAL A 149 -7.90 14.46 -9.11
N LYS A 150 -8.39 14.15 -7.89
CA LYS A 150 -9.82 14.05 -7.55
C LYS A 150 -10.00 14.07 -6.04
N ASP A 151 -10.95 14.83 -5.50
CA ASP A 151 -11.22 14.92 -4.05
C ASP A 151 -9.94 15.10 -3.23
N ASN A 152 -9.66 14.22 -2.28
CA ASN A 152 -8.44 14.26 -1.47
C ASN A 152 -7.25 13.51 -2.09
N TRP A 153 -7.36 13.08 -3.35
CA TRP A 153 -6.29 12.43 -4.11
C TRP A 153 -5.44 13.43 -4.87
N TYR A 154 -4.13 13.30 -4.70
CA TYR A 154 -3.10 14.13 -5.30
C TYR A 154 -1.99 13.26 -5.89
N LYS A 155 -1.24 13.81 -6.83
CA LYS A 155 0.02 13.22 -7.31
C LYS A 155 1.16 14.22 -7.14
N PRO A 156 2.41 13.76 -6.93
CA PRO A 156 3.56 14.64 -6.96
C PRO A 156 3.72 15.28 -8.35
N LYS A 157 4.21 16.52 -8.41
CA LYS A 157 4.47 17.26 -9.65
C LYS A 157 5.81 16.88 -10.27
#